data_AF-A0A6B9YVB1-F1
#
_entry.id   AF-A0A6B9YVB1-F1
#
_cell.length_a   1.000
_cell.length_b   1.000
_cell.length_c   1.000
_cell.angle_alpha   90.00
_cell.angle_beta   90.00
_cell.angle_gamma   90.00
#
_symmetry.space_group_name_H-M   'P 1'
#
loop_
_entity.id
_entity.type
_entity.pdbx_description
1 polymer ?
#
loop_
_entity_poly.entity_id
_entity_poly.type
_entity_poly.pdbx_seq_one_letter_code
_entity_poly.pdbx_strand_id
1 'polypeptide(L)'
;MKKALITFAQFLLFLGIFALGSFVHPFNLHHWAATPSSAGVNRYFVPDGLLLSIGAFLAIVILQAVRKRMCNTTWTMVAFLAAIAIGYALKFGFVTPGF
;
A
#
# COMPACT_ATOMS: atom_id res chain seq x y z
N MET A 1 -0.51 11.18 22.86
CA MET A 1 -1.81 10.89 22.23
C MET A 1 -1.95 11.47 20.81
N LYS A 2 -1.76 12.77 20.58
CA LYS A 2 -1.93 13.38 19.24
C LYS A 2 -1.07 12.73 18.13
N LYS A 3 0.20 12.41 18.42
CA LYS A 3 1.11 11.78 17.44
C LYS A 3 0.66 10.38 17.04
N ALA A 4 0.27 9.54 18.02
CA ALA A 4 -0.20 8.19 17.76
C ALA A 4 -1.47 8.16 16.90
N LEU A 5 -2.42 9.08 17.15
CA LEU A 5 -3.64 9.19 16.36
C LEU A 5 -3.36 9.62 14.92
N ILE A 6 -2.42 10.56 14.72
CA ILE A 6 -1.98 10.96 13.37
C ILE A 6 -1.29 9.80 12.65
N THR A 7 -0.40 9.07 13.33
CA THR A 7 0.26 7.89 12.76
C THR A 7 -0.75 6.80 12.39
N PHE A 8 -1.75 6.55 13.24
CA PHE A 8 -2.81 5.59 12.96
C PHE A 8 -3.68 6.01 11.76
N ALA A 9 -4.04 7.29 11.67
CA ALA A 9 -4.75 7.82 10.51
C ALA A 9 -3.91 7.72 9.22
N GLN A 10 -2.60 8.00 9.28
CA GLN A 10 -1.69 7.80 8.14
C GLN A 10 -1.61 6.33 7.74
N PHE A 11 -1.56 5.42 8.71
CA PHE A 11 -1.60 3.99 8.47
C PHE A 11 -2.88 3.57 7.74
N LEU A 12 -4.05 4.00 8.23
CA LEU A 12 -5.34 3.72 7.58
C LEU A 12 -5.41 4.29 6.16
N LEU A 13 -4.86 5.49 5.95
CA LEU A 13 -4.80 6.12 4.64
C LEU A 13 -3.94 5.30 3.67
N PHE A 14 -2.74 4.88 4.08
CA PHE A 14 -1.89 4.02 3.23
C PHE A 14 -2.51 2.65 2.98
N LEU A 15 -3.13 2.05 3.98
CA LEU A 15 -3.82 0.76 3.85
C LEU A 15 -5.01 0.86 2.90
N GLY A 16 -5.80 1.92 3.00
CA GLY A 16 -6.93 2.18 2.11
C GLY A 16 -6.49 2.40 0.65
N ILE A 17 -5.43 3.21 0.43
CA ILE A 17 -4.86 3.42 -0.91
C ILE A 17 -4.32 2.12 -1.49
N PHE A 18 -3.63 1.32 -0.67
CA PHE A 18 -3.12 0.01 -1.09
C PHE A 18 -4.25 -0.94 -1.48
N ALA A 19 -5.32 -1.01 -0.67
CA ALA A 19 -6.49 -1.82 -0.96
C ALA A 19 -7.19 -1.35 -2.25
N LEU A 20 -7.51 -0.06 -2.36
CA LEU A 20 -8.16 0.51 -3.53
C LEU A 20 -7.35 0.26 -4.80
N GLY A 21 -6.05 0.51 -4.79
CA GLY A 21 -5.20 0.23 -5.96
C GLY A 21 -5.11 -1.25 -6.30
N SER A 22 -5.19 -2.13 -5.30
CA SER A 22 -5.21 -3.57 -5.51
C SER A 22 -6.54 -4.09 -6.10
N PHE A 23 -7.66 -3.40 -5.91
CA PHE A 23 -8.98 -3.80 -6.44
C PHE A 23 -9.38 -3.07 -7.72
N VAL A 24 -9.04 -1.78 -7.85
CA VAL A 24 -9.46 -0.92 -8.96
C VAL A 24 -8.50 -1.00 -10.15
N HIS A 25 -7.28 -1.50 -9.94
CA HIS A 25 -6.26 -1.68 -10.98
C HIS A 25 -6.03 -0.45 -11.87
N PRO A 26 -5.78 0.76 -11.32
CA PRO A 26 -5.71 1.98 -12.09
C PRO A 26 -4.56 2.02 -13.11
N PHE A 27 -3.54 1.17 -12.96
CA PHE A 27 -2.41 1.10 -13.87
C PHE A 27 -2.48 -0.11 -14.81
N ASN A 28 -3.52 -0.95 -14.67
CA ASN A 28 -3.73 -2.16 -15.46
C ASN A 28 -2.49 -3.09 -15.54
N LEU A 29 -1.62 -3.09 -14.50
CA LEU A 29 -0.36 -3.86 -14.53
C LEU A 29 -0.59 -5.37 -14.40
N HIS A 30 -1.84 -5.78 -14.17
CA HIS A 30 -2.25 -7.18 -14.19
C HIS A 30 -1.88 -7.91 -15.48
N HIS A 31 -1.81 -7.22 -16.63
CA HIS A 31 -1.44 -7.86 -17.90
C HIS A 31 0.08 -8.08 -18.08
N TRP A 32 0.95 -7.36 -17.36
CA TRP A 32 2.38 -7.26 -17.67
C TRP A 32 3.28 -7.65 -16.49
N ALA A 33 2.78 -7.52 -15.26
CA ALA A 33 3.53 -7.79 -14.03
C ALA A 33 2.87 -8.83 -13.12
N ALA A 34 1.75 -9.44 -13.54
CA ALA A 34 1.19 -10.58 -12.82
C ALA A 34 2.12 -11.80 -13.01
N THR A 35 2.42 -12.49 -11.92
CA THR A 35 3.05 -13.82 -11.97
C THR A 35 2.27 -14.72 -12.92
N PRO A 36 2.93 -15.44 -13.85
CA PRO A 36 2.25 -16.26 -14.83
C PRO A 36 1.32 -17.25 -14.13
N SER A 37 0.05 -17.19 -14.52
CA SER A 37 -0.99 -18.14 -14.16
C SER A 37 -0.58 -19.52 -14.68
N SER A 38 0.07 -20.33 -13.85
CA SER A 38 0.16 -21.77 -14.09
C SER A 38 -1.20 -22.38 -13.76
N ALA A 39 -1.63 -23.38 -14.52
CA ALA A 39 -2.81 -24.17 -14.18
C ALA A 39 -2.71 -24.65 -12.73
N GLY A 40 -3.66 -24.25 -11.87
CA GLY A 40 -3.67 -24.52 -10.43
C GLY A 40 -3.18 -23.39 -9.51
N VAL A 41 -2.60 -22.31 -10.05
CA VAL A 41 -2.16 -21.15 -9.26
C VAL A 41 -3.23 -20.08 -9.29
N ASN A 42 -4.06 -20.04 -8.25
CA ASN A 42 -5.10 -19.04 -8.09
C ASN A 42 -4.63 -17.82 -7.26
N ARG A 43 -3.30 -17.62 -7.18
CA ARG A 43 -2.67 -16.50 -6.48
C ARG A 43 -1.86 -15.66 -7.46
N TYR A 44 -2.40 -14.51 -7.83
CA TYR A 44 -1.68 -13.52 -8.64
C TYR A 44 -1.45 -12.24 -7.84
N PHE A 45 -0.22 -11.74 -7.88
CA PHE A 45 0.14 -10.50 -7.22
C PHE A 45 -0.01 -9.32 -8.19
N VAL A 46 -0.97 -8.44 -7.90
CA VAL A 46 -1.08 -7.15 -8.62
C VAL A 46 -0.32 -6.02 -7.88
N PRO A 47 0.68 -5.38 -8.51
CA PRO A 47 1.52 -4.36 -7.87
C PRO A 47 0.86 -2.96 -7.80
N ASP A 48 -0.29 -2.73 -8.45
CA ASP A 48 -0.96 -1.43 -8.54
C ASP A 48 -1.20 -0.77 -7.17
N GLY A 49 -1.66 -1.54 -6.18
CA GLY A 49 -1.86 -1.05 -4.81
C GLY A 49 -0.56 -0.62 -4.13
N LEU A 50 0.54 -1.35 -4.36
CA LEU A 50 1.86 -0.99 -3.85
C LEU A 50 2.34 0.31 -4.49
N LEU A 51 2.25 0.43 -5.81
CA LEU A 51 2.65 1.62 -6.55
C LEU A 51 1.87 2.86 -6.13
N LEU A 52 0.55 2.75 -5.96
CA LEU A 52 -0.25 3.86 -5.42
C LEU A 52 0.17 4.26 -4.01
N SER A 53 0.42 3.29 -3.13
CA SER A 53 0.85 3.57 -1.76
C SER A 53 2.23 4.27 -1.72
N ILE A 54 3.17 3.86 -2.59
CA ILE A 54 4.48 4.51 -2.77
C ILE A 54 4.29 5.95 -3.27
N GLY A 55 3.46 6.14 -4.29
CA GLY A 55 3.16 7.47 -4.83
C GLY A 55 2.57 8.41 -3.78
N ALA A 56 1.63 7.93 -2.97
CA ALA A 56 1.06 8.68 -1.86
C ALA A 56 2.11 9.03 -0.79
N PHE A 57 3.01 8.09 -0.47
CA PHE A 57 4.09 8.34 0.48
C PHE A 57 5.02 9.44 -0.02
N LEU A 58 5.46 9.35 -1.28
CA LEU A 58 6.29 10.38 -1.91
C LEU A 58 5.60 11.74 -1.94
N ALA A 59 4.32 11.80 -2.31
CA ALA A 59 3.55 13.05 -2.32
C ALA A 59 3.50 13.69 -0.93
N ILE A 60 3.28 12.90 0.13
CA ILE A 60 3.26 13.37 1.51
C ILE A 60 4.63 13.89 1.94
N VAL A 61 5.72 13.18 1.61
CA VAL A 61 7.09 13.60 1.94
C VAL A 61 7.48 14.89 1.21
N ILE A 62 7.17 14.98 -0.08
CA ILE A 62 7.43 16.18 -0.90
C ILE A 62 6.64 17.38 -0.33
N LEU A 63 5.36 17.19 0.01
CA LEU A 63 4.55 18.26 0.60
C LEU A 63 5.12 18.74 1.94
N GLN A 64 5.65 17.83 2.77
CA GLN A 64 6.31 18.19 4.03
C GLN A 64 7.60 18.99 3.78
N ALA A 65 8.42 18.56 2.81
CA ALA A 65 9.65 19.24 2.43
C ALA A 65 9.39 20.65 1.89
N VAL A 66 8.41 20.81 0.98
CA VAL A 66 8.01 22.10 0.39
C VAL A 66 7.49 23.05 1.46
N ARG A 67 6.77 22.55 2.47
CA ARG A 67 6.25 23.38 3.57
C ARG A 67 7.32 23.80 4.58
N LYS A 68 8.61 23.50 4.35
CA LYS A 68 9.73 23.74 5.27
C LYS A 68 9.47 23.26 6.71
N ARG A 69 8.58 22.27 6.88
CA ARG A 69 8.27 21.70 8.19
C ARG A 69 9.38 20.69 8.47
N MET A 70 10.08 20.82 9.60
CA MET A 70 11.14 19.87 9.98
C MET A 70 10.63 18.43 9.79
N CYS A 71 11.22 17.72 8.83
CA CYS A 71 10.79 16.42 8.33
C CYS A 71 11.00 15.34 9.39
N ASN A 72 10.13 15.28 10.40
CA ASN A 72 9.99 14.06 11.18
C ASN A 72 9.12 13.07 10.40
N THR A 73 9.70 12.54 9.33
CA THR A 73 9.09 11.53 8.46
C THR A 73 9.14 10.13 9.03
N THR A 74 9.84 9.93 10.17
CA THR A 74 9.97 8.62 10.83
C THR A 74 8.60 7.99 11.08
N TRP A 75 7.64 8.76 11.62
CA TRP A 75 6.30 8.23 11.91
C TRP A 75 5.49 7.93 10.64
N THR A 76 5.68 8.71 9.58
CA THR A 76 5.04 8.46 8.28
C THR A 76 5.64 7.22 7.61
N MET A 77 6.95 6.99 7.76
CA MET A 77 7.63 5.79 7.30
C MET A 77 7.15 4.54 8.05
N VAL A 78 7.03 4.62 9.39
CA VAL A 78 6.49 3.49 10.18
C VAL A 78 5.05 3.17 9.77
N ALA A 79 4.20 4.19 9.60
CA ALA A 79 2.82 3.99 9.16
C ALA A 79 2.74 3.34 7.77
N PHE A 80 3.60 3.78 6.84
CA PHE A 80 3.70 3.24 5.49
C PHE A 80 4.17 1.77 5.50
N LEU A 81 5.24 1.46 6.22
CA LEU A 81 5.76 0.09 6.34
C LEU A 81 4.75 -0.85 6.98
N ALA A 82 4.06 -0.40 8.03
CA ALA A 82 3.00 -1.18 8.67
C ALA A 82 1.83 -1.44 7.71
N ALA A 83 1.41 -0.43 6.93
CA ALA A 83 0.34 -0.56 5.94
C ALA A 83 0.70 -1.55 4.83
N ILE A 84 1.95 -1.51 4.35
CA ILE A 84 2.45 -2.49 3.37
C ILE A 84 2.47 -3.89 3.97
N ALA A 85 3.09 -4.07 5.14
CA ALA A 85 3.20 -5.38 5.78
C ALA A 85 1.82 -6.01 6.01
N ILE A 86 0.85 -5.23 6.51
CA ILE A 86 -0.52 -5.68 6.73
C ILE A 86 -1.24 -5.89 5.39
N GLY A 87 -1.09 -4.99 4.41
CA GLY A 87 -1.68 -5.13 3.08
C GLY A 87 -1.25 -6.42 2.38
N TYR A 88 0.03 -6.77 2.48
CA TYR A 88 0.55 -8.06 2.01
C TYR A 88 0.01 -9.22 2.83
N ALA A 89 0.03 -9.15 4.16
CA ALA A 89 -0.49 -10.21 5.02
C ALA A 89 -1.98 -10.51 4.75
N LEU A 90 -2.79 -9.47 4.53
CA LEU A 90 -4.18 -9.61 4.12
C LEU A 90 -4.29 -10.23 2.73
N LYS A 91 -3.45 -9.85 1.77
CA LYS A 91 -3.44 -10.47 0.44
C LYS A 91 -3.04 -11.96 0.49
N PHE A 92 -2.13 -12.34 1.38
CA PHE A 92 -1.82 -13.75 1.65
C PHE A 92 -2.97 -14.47 2.39
N GLY A 93 -3.71 -13.78 3.25
CA GLY A 93 -4.84 -14.33 4.01
C GLY A 93 -6.18 -14.42 3.26
N PHE A 94 -6.43 -13.55 2.27
CA PHE A 94 -7.66 -13.53 1.48
C PHE A 94 -7.58 -14.38 0.21
N VAL A 95 -6.38 -14.75 -0.26
CA VAL A 95 -6.22 -15.67 -1.40
C VAL A 95 -6.21 -17.12 -0.91
N THR A 96 -7.38 -17.54 -0.43
CA THR A 96 -7.84 -18.93 -0.41
C THR A 96 -9.06 -19.04 -1.31
N PRO A 97 -8.88 -19.45 -2.57
CA PRO A 97 -9.90 -20.22 -3.24
C PRO A 97 -9.66 -21.67 -2.83
N GLY A 98 -10.28 -22.03 -1.70
CA GLY A 98 -10.65 -23.42 -1.49
C GLY A 98 -11.96 -23.64 -2.22
N PHE A 99 -11.93 -24.56 -3.18
CA PHE A 99 -13.03 -25.09 -4.00
C PHE A 99 -13.40 -24.31 -5.26
#